data_AF-A0A7Y5E039-F1
#
_entry.id   AF-A0A7Y5E039-F1
#
_cell.length_a   1.000
_cell.length_b   1.000
_cell.length_c   1.000
_cell.angle_alpha   90.00
_cell.angle_beta   90.00
_cell.angle_gamma   90.00
#
_symmetry.space_group_name_H-M   'P 1'
#
loop_
_entity.id
_entity.type
_entity.pdbx_description
1 polymer ?
#
loop_
_entity_poly.entity_id
_entity_poly.type
_entity_poly.pdbx_seq_one_letter_code
_entity_poly.pdbx_strand_id
1 'polypeptide(L)'
;MTVSSGGVAAKPKTWVDLEYHRVVTALQERTTTPLGRAAAGDLGFAPTLGDVEARVVLAMEASRLLDEGEALPMRECPDVREAVERLGADGVLSPAELR
;
A
#
# COMPACT_ATOMS: atom_id res chain seq x y z
N MET A 1 6.26 -19.22 -7.58
CA MET A 1 6.39 -18.15 -8.58
C MET A 1 6.80 -16.88 -7.84
N THR A 2 8.09 -16.61 -7.77
CA THR A 2 8.66 -15.42 -7.16
C THR A 2 8.66 -14.31 -8.21
N VAL A 3 7.79 -13.30 -8.05
CA VAL A 3 7.89 -12.06 -8.82
C VAL A 3 9.13 -11.35 -8.31
N SER A 4 10.23 -11.43 -9.06
CA SER A 4 11.45 -10.68 -8.79
C SER A 4 11.16 -9.22 -9.06
N SER A 5 10.92 -8.44 -8.01
CA SER A 5 10.96 -6.99 -8.06
C SER A 5 12.42 -6.58 -8.28
N GLY A 6 12.81 -6.42 -9.55
CA GLY A 6 14.06 -5.76 -9.93
C GLY A 6 13.98 -4.28 -9.56
N GLY A 7 14.01 -3.98 -8.26
CA GLY A 7 13.98 -2.62 -7.72
C GLY A 7 15.20 -1.84 -8.19
N VAL A 8 15.01 -0.60 -8.61
CA VAL A 8 16.12 0.36 -8.67
C VAL A 8 16.64 0.54 -7.24
N ALA A 9 17.74 -0.12 -6.93
CA ALA A 9 18.39 -0.04 -5.63
C ALA A 9 19.17 1.27 -5.57
N ALA A 10 18.56 2.32 -5.01
CA ALA A 10 19.31 3.50 -4.62
C ALA A 10 20.31 3.14 -3.51
N LYS A 11 21.48 3.78 -3.51
CA LYS A 11 22.50 3.56 -2.48
C LYS A 11 21.89 3.86 -1.09
N PRO A 12 22.27 3.14 -0.03
CA PRO A 12 21.74 3.38 1.33
C PRO A 12 21.78 4.85 1.76
N LYS A 13 22.87 5.57 1.43
CA LYS A 13 23.01 7.00 1.72
C LYS A 13 21.94 7.87 1.05
N THR A 14 21.46 7.52 -0.15
CA THR A 14 20.39 8.26 -0.84
C THR A 14 19.08 8.24 -0.05
N TRP A 15 18.73 7.12 0.56
CA TRP A 15 17.52 7.01 1.39
C TRP A 15 17.61 7.88 2.65
N VAL A 16 18.80 7.99 3.22
CA VAL A 16 19.07 8.84 4.40
C VAL A 16 19.04 10.31 4.03
N ASP A 17 19.74 10.70 2.96
CA ASP A 17 19.85 12.09 2.51
C ASP A 17 18.48 12.66 2.09
N LEU A 18 17.59 11.81 1.56
CA LEU A 18 16.20 12.17 1.24
C LEU A 18 15.25 12.08 2.44
N GLU A 19 15.75 11.64 3.60
CA GLU A 19 14.94 11.33 4.78
C GLU A 19 13.74 10.43 4.49
N TYR A 20 13.89 9.51 3.53
CA TYR A 20 12.78 8.78 2.93
C TYR A 20 11.97 7.97 3.97
N HIS A 21 12.65 7.44 4.99
CA HIS A 21 12.00 6.75 6.10
C HIS A 21 10.97 7.63 6.82
N ARG A 22 11.25 8.93 7.03
CA ARG A 22 10.32 9.86 7.68
C ARG A 22 9.08 10.07 6.83
N VAL A 23 9.26 10.17 5.52
CA VAL A 23 8.16 10.31 4.56
C VAL A 23 7.26 9.08 4.59
N VAL A 24 7.84 7.88 4.57
CA VAL A 24 7.09 6.62 4.65
C VAL A 24 6.35 6.51 5.98
N THR A 25 7.01 6.79 7.12
CA THR A 25 6.35 6.75 8.44
C THR A 25 5.18 7.73 8.51
N ALA A 26 5.37 8.97 8.05
CA ALA A 26 4.29 9.97 8.02
C ALA A 26 3.13 9.53 7.11
N LEU A 27 3.42 8.85 6.00
CA LEU A 27 2.38 8.30 5.13
C LEU A 27 1.62 7.16 5.81
N GLN A 28 2.32 6.22 6.44
CA GLN A 28 1.73 5.12 7.20
C GLN A 28 0.76 5.61 8.28
N GLU A 29 1.13 6.67 9.00
CA GLU A 29 0.29 7.30 10.03
C GLU A 29 -0.99 7.92 9.46
N ARG A 30 -0.95 8.39 8.21
CA ARG A 30 -2.11 8.98 7.52
C ARG A 30 -3.02 7.96 6.85
N THR A 31 -2.62 6.69 6.80
CA THR A 31 -3.47 5.63 6.24
C THR A 31 -4.56 5.18 7.21
N THR A 32 -5.77 4.99 6.70
CA THR A 32 -6.95 4.62 7.50
C THR A 32 -7.07 3.11 7.75
N THR A 33 -6.49 2.27 6.88
CA THR A 33 -6.64 0.81 6.95
C THR A 33 -5.31 0.11 7.25
N PRO A 34 -5.33 -1.07 7.92
CA PRO A 34 -4.12 -1.86 8.14
C PRO A 34 -3.38 -2.22 6.84
N LEU A 35 -4.15 -2.54 5.79
CA LEU A 35 -3.60 -2.85 4.47
C LEU A 35 -2.92 -1.63 3.84
N GLY A 36 -3.53 -0.45 3.95
CA GLY A 36 -2.93 0.80 3.48
C GLY A 36 -1.62 1.11 4.21
N ARG A 37 -1.57 0.86 5.52
CA ARG A 37 -0.36 1.05 6.34
C ARG A 37 0.77 0.11 5.93
N ALA A 38 0.45 -1.16 5.67
CA ALA A 38 1.42 -2.13 5.17
C ALA A 38 1.94 -1.70 3.79
N ALA A 39 1.03 -1.41 2.86
CA ALA A 39 1.37 -0.95 1.50
C ALA A 39 2.24 0.33 1.51
N ALA A 40 1.94 1.29 2.39
CA ALA A 40 2.76 2.48 2.55
C ALA A 40 4.17 2.15 3.06
N GLY A 41 4.31 1.18 3.96
CA GLY A 41 5.60 0.70 4.47
C GLY A 41 6.47 0.04 3.40
N ASP A 42 5.84 -0.62 2.44
CA ASP A 42 6.53 -1.33 1.35
C ASP A 42 6.87 -0.42 0.16
N LEU A 43 6.59 0.89 0.23
CA LEU A 43 6.89 1.83 -0.85
C LEU A 43 8.40 2.00 -1.05
N GLY A 44 8.92 1.44 -2.14
CA GLY A 44 10.25 1.73 -2.66
C GLY A 44 10.26 2.62 -3.90
N PHE A 45 11.46 3.00 -4.34
CA PHE A 45 11.65 3.66 -5.63
C PHE A 45 11.06 2.82 -6.76
N ALA A 46 10.40 3.48 -7.70
CA ALA A 46 9.90 2.84 -8.91
C ALA A 46 11.08 2.31 -9.74
N PRO A 47 11.03 1.04 -10.21
CA PRO A 47 12.14 0.44 -10.91
C PRO A 47 12.26 0.88 -12.38
N THR A 48 11.16 1.33 -12.99
CA THR A 48 11.13 1.81 -14.37
C THR A 48 10.42 3.14 -14.48
N LEU A 49 10.65 3.85 -15.60
CA LEU A 49 9.90 5.07 -15.92
C LEU A 49 8.40 4.78 -16.07
N GLY A 50 8.03 3.64 -16.66
CA GLY A 50 6.62 3.24 -16.79
C GLY A 50 5.95 3.05 -15.42
N ASP A 51 6.66 2.52 -14.43
CA ASP A 51 6.15 2.42 -13.05
C ASP A 51 5.97 3.80 -12.39
N VAL A 52 6.86 4.76 -12.69
CA VAL A 52 6.71 6.14 -12.23
C VAL A 52 5.44 6.74 -12.82
N GLU A 53 5.26 6.65 -14.14
CA GLU A 53 4.10 7.18 -14.86
C GLU A 53 2.80 6.58 -14.32
N ALA A 54 2.74 5.26 -14.17
CA ALA A 54 1.57 4.57 -13.61
C ALA A 54 1.25 5.04 -12.19
N ARG A 55 2.26 5.15 -11.31
CA ARG A 55 2.06 5.62 -9.92
C ARG A 55 1.63 7.09 -9.86
N VAL A 56 2.16 7.94 -10.74
CA VAL A 56 1.77 9.36 -10.83
C VAL A 56 0.32 9.48 -11.26
N VAL A 57 -0.11 8.72 -12.28
CA VAL A 57 -1.51 8.70 -12.73
C VAL A 57 -2.44 8.30 -11.58
N LEU A 58 -2.12 7.22 -10.86
CA LEU A 58 -2.91 6.78 -9.70
C LEU A 58 -2.97 7.84 -8.60
N ALA A 59 -1.84 8.48 -8.30
CA ALA A 59 -1.80 9.53 -7.28
C ALA A 59 -2.62 10.76 -7.70
N MET A 60 -2.57 11.17 -8.97
CA MET A 60 -3.38 12.26 -9.51
C MET A 60 -4.87 11.96 -9.43
N GLU A 61 -5.28 10.75 -9.80
CA GLU A 61 -6.67 10.32 -9.70
C GLU A 61 -7.13 10.30 -8.24
N ALA A 62 -6.34 9.74 -7.33
CA ALA A 62 -6.65 9.72 -5.91
C ALA A 62 -6.76 11.13 -5.31
N SER A 63 -5.87 12.06 -5.68
CA SER A 63 -5.96 13.46 -5.27
C SER A 63 -7.21 14.14 -5.81
N ARG A 64 -7.55 13.91 -7.08
CA ARG A 64 -8.78 14.46 -7.68
C ARG A 64 -10.03 13.97 -6.96
N LEU A 65 -10.13 12.66 -6.70
CA LEU A 65 -11.24 12.07 -5.95
C LEU A 65 -11.35 12.64 -4.53
N LEU A 66 -10.22 12.87 -3.87
CA LEU A 66 -10.18 13.49 -2.56
C LEU A 66 -10.69 14.94 -2.60
N ASP A 67 -10.24 15.73 -3.57
CA ASP A 67 -10.62 17.14 -3.74
C ASP A 67 -12.11 17.29 -4.09
N GLU A 68 -12.66 16.35 -4.86
CA GLU A 68 -14.09 16.30 -5.21
C GLU A 68 -14.98 15.86 -4.03
N GLY A 69 -14.39 15.49 -2.87
CA GLY A 69 -15.12 14.98 -1.71
C GLY A 69 -15.65 13.55 -1.91
N GLU A 70 -15.26 12.89 -3.01
CA GLU A 70 -15.54 11.49 -3.33
C GLU A 70 -14.49 10.57 -2.71
N ALA A 71 -14.02 10.91 -1.51
CA ALA A 71 -13.15 10.01 -0.76
C ALA A 71 -13.87 8.67 -0.61
N LEU A 72 -13.22 7.59 -1.07
CA LEU A 72 -13.77 6.25 -0.95
C LEU A 72 -14.19 6.02 0.50
N PRO A 73 -15.37 5.43 0.76
CA PRO A 73 -15.87 5.18 2.12
C PRO A 73 -15.08 4.06 2.77
N MET A 74 -13.79 4.30 3.01
CA MET A 74 -12.87 3.45 3.73
C MET A 74 -13.17 3.63 5.22
N ARG A 75 -14.35 3.16 5.67
CA ARG A 75 -14.56 2.83 7.08
C ARG A 75 -13.51 1.81 7.52
N GLU A 76 -13.34 1.60 8.83
CA GLU A 76 -12.43 0.61 9.42
C GLU A 76 -12.63 -0.79 8.81
N CYS A 77 -12.03 -1.01 7.65
CA CYS A 77 -12.11 -2.25 6.92
C CYS A 77 -11.14 -3.20 7.63
N PRO A 78 -11.65 -4.28 8.24
CA PRO A 78 -10.80 -5.21 8.96
C PRO A 78 -9.80 -5.85 7.98
N ASP A 79 -8.62 -6.19 8.50
CA ASP A 79 -7.64 -6.94 7.71
C ASP A 79 -8.15 -8.36 7.49
N VAL A 80 -8.51 -8.69 6.25
CA VAL A 80 -9.06 -10.00 5.88
C VAL A 80 -7.99 -10.99 5.40
N ARG A 81 -6.70 -10.60 5.37
CA ARG A 81 -5.64 -11.45 4.79
C ARG A 81 -5.55 -12.81 5.47
N GLU A 82 -5.60 -12.84 6.80
CA GLU A 82 -5.56 -14.10 7.55
C GLU A 82 -6.77 -14.99 7.24
N ALA A 83 -7.96 -14.38 7.12
CA ALA A 83 -9.19 -15.09 6.77
C ALA A 83 -9.11 -15.70 5.35
N VAL A 84 -8.55 -14.94 4.40
CA VAL A 84 -8.31 -15.38 3.01
C VAL A 84 -7.27 -16.50 2.96
N GLU A 85 -6.15 -16.37 3.69
CA GLU A 85 -5.11 -17.40 3.77
C GLU A 85 -5.67 -18.71 4.35
N ARG A 86 -6.49 -18.62 5.39
CA ARG A 86 -7.15 -19.77 6.00
C ARG A 86 -8.12 -20.46 5.04
N LEU A 87 -8.94 -19.67 4.33
CA LEU A 87 -9.85 -20.20 3.32
C LEU A 87 -9.10 -20.90 2.18
N GLY A 88 -7.95 -20.35 1.76
CA GLY A 88 -7.09 -20.95 0.74
C GLY A 88 -6.41 -22.25 1.18
N ALA A 89 -6.30 -22.50 2.48
CA ALA A 89 -5.78 -23.73 3.07
C ALA A 89 -6.89 -24.75 3.43
N ASP A 90 -8.00 -24.73 2.69
CA ASP A 90 -9.22 -25.54 2.91
C ASP A 90 -9.90 -25.30 4.28
N GLY A 91 -9.61 -24.18 4.92
CA GLY A 91 -10.23 -23.77 6.19
C GLY A 91 -11.60 -23.11 5.99
N VAL A 92 -12.34 -22.94 7.09
CA VAL A 92 -13.65 -22.27 7.11
C VAL A 92 -13.57 -20.89 7.77
N LEU A 93 -14.37 -19.95 7.26
CA LEU A 93 -14.57 -18.63 7.85
C LEU A 93 -15.40 -18.75 9.13
N SER A 94 -15.03 -17.99 10.14
CA SER A 94 -15.82 -17.85 11.36
C SER A 94 -17.06 -16.98 11.12
N PRO A 95 -18.12 -17.12 11.94
CA PRO A 95 -19.31 -16.27 11.83
C PRO A 95 -19.04 -14.77 11.98
N ALA A 96 -17.93 -14.37 12.59
CA ALA A 96 -17.53 -12.97 12.72
C ALA A 96 -16.92 -12.42 11.41
N GLU A 97 -16.34 -13.28 10.58
CA GLU A 97 -15.72 -12.92 9.29
C GLU A 97 -16.73 -12.91 8.13
N LEU A 98 -17.95 -13.42 8.34
CA LEU A 98 -19.03 -13.48 7.35
C LEU A 98 -20.03 -12.30 7.42
N ARG A 99 -19.85 -11.39 8.39
CA ARG A 99 -20.72 -10.23 8.60
C ARG A 99 -20.18 -8.99 7.90
#